data_AF-A0A662IWB0-F1
#
_entry.id   AF-A0A662IWB0-F1
#
_cell.length_a   1.000
_cell.length_b   1.000
_cell.length_c   1.000
_cell.angle_alpha   90.00
_cell.angle_beta   90.00
_cell.angle_gamma   90.00
#
_symmetry.space_group_name_H-M   'P 1'
#
loop_
_entity.id
_entity.type
_entity.pdbx_description
1 polymer ?
#
loop_
_entity_poly.entity_id
_entity_poly.type
_entity_poly.pdbx_seq_one_letter_code
_entity_poly.pdbx_strand_id
1 'polypeptide(L)'
;YMELAAYCLRDAQLTLAFTTFQDNLLLKLIILFMRIAKMSMEDVTRQGISNWIRNMLYYEHRKRGYLIPRKDEIIAVKGEATTAAKIKGKKYLGAIVLKPPAGVYFNVAVLDFTSLYPSIVKTRNLSYEVINCHHPECRSNTIPGTSHWVCTKRQGLTSMLIGMLRDIRALWFKPMSKDKSLDPAKRGLYSVVEKSLKVILNASYGVMGSTNFSLYCPPVAESTTAIGRYVITKTIEKAQSLGLQVIYGDTDSIFIYNPDQKKIEELVEWAEQELKVDLDYDKTYRFVTFSGLKKNYVGVLTNGDVDIKGLLGKKRNTPDFLKKAFLDFVKILGQVHTPEDFERAKHKIRELARDVYERLRNKRYSLDELAFAMMLSKHPSHYAVLSQHVKAAKLLMAYKKDIDVGSIIRFVKVKGSPGVKPIQLARIDEVDVNKYVDHLRTTFEQVLTALGIDFDEILGNRSITSFFS
;
A
#
# COMPACT_ATOMS: atom_id res chain seq x y z
N TYR A 1 -20.83 6.98 37.98
CA TYR A 1 -21.65 5.93 37.34
C TYR A 1 -22.30 6.37 36.03
N MET A 2 -22.97 7.53 35.96
CA MET A 2 -23.60 8.00 34.71
C MET A 2 -22.64 8.18 33.53
N GLU A 3 -21.45 8.76 33.76
CA GLU A 3 -20.44 8.91 32.69
C GLU A 3 -19.93 7.57 32.16
N LEU A 4 -19.69 6.59 33.04
CA LEU A 4 -19.27 5.25 32.65
C LEU A 4 -20.38 4.51 31.89
N ALA A 5 -21.63 4.63 32.33
CA ALA A 5 -22.78 4.05 31.63
C ALA A 5 -22.95 4.68 30.23
N ALA A 6 -22.80 6.00 30.12
CA ALA A 6 -22.83 6.71 28.83
C ALA A 6 -21.67 6.29 27.92
N TYR A 7 -20.47 6.06 28.47
CA TYR A 7 -19.33 5.53 27.74
C TYR A 7 -19.60 4.13 27.18
N CYS A 8 -20.08 3.20 28.02
CA CYS A 8 -20.41 1.83 27.59
C CYS A 8 -21.52 1.81 26.53
N LEU A 9 -22.56 2.63 26.69
CA LEU A 9 -23.62 2.77 25.69
C LEU A 9 -23.05 3.29 24.37
N ARG A 10 -22.17 4.29 24.42
CA ARG A 10 -21.51 4.84 23.24
C ARG A 10 -20.66 3.77 22.53
N ASP A 11 -19.92 2.95 23.25
CA ASP A 11 -19.13 1.85 22.66
C ASP A 11 -20.03 0.80 21.99
N ALA A 12 -21.17 0.45 22.59
CA ALA A 12 -22.15 -0.45 21.97
C ALA A 12 -22.76 0.16 20.69
N GLN A 13 -23.13 1.45 20.73
CA GLN A 13 -23.66 2.18 19.57
C GLN A 13 -22.63 2.30 18.45
N LEU A 14 -21.36 2.58 18.77
CA LEU A 14 -20.27 2.62 17.81
C LEU A 14 -20.03 1.24 17.19
N THR A 15 -20.07 0.17 17.99
CA THR A 15 -19.94 -1.21 17.50
C THR A 15 -21.06 -1.56 16.52
N LEU A 16 -22.31 -1.19 16.86
CA LEU A 16 -23.44 -1.36 15.95
C LEU A 16 -23.24 -0.53 14.66
N ALA A 17 -22.85 0.74 14.78
CA ALA A 17 -22.62 1.63 13.65
C ALA A 17 -21.51 1.11 12.72
N PHE A 18 -20.43 0.52 13.25
CA PHE A 18 -19.41 -0.13 12.43
C PHE A 18 -19.92 -1.40 11.74
N THR A 19 -20.79 -2.16 12.40
CA THR A 19 -21.37 -3.39 11.86
C THR A 19 -22.37 -3.10 10.73
N THR A 20 -23.17 -2.05 10.88
CA THR A 20 -24.20 -1.64 9.90
C THR A 20 -23.69 -0.65 8.85
N PHE A 21 -22.44 -0.21 8.96
CA PHE A 21 -21.81 0.73 8.05
C PHE A 21 -21.93 0.29 6.58
N GLN A 22 -22.29 1.24 5.70
CA GLN A 22 -22.48 1.05 4.27
C GLN A 22 -23.31 -0.20 3.94
N ASP A 23 -24.50 -0.27 4.54
CA ASP A 23 -25.43 -1.39 4.37
C ASP A 23 -24.74 -2.73 4.70
N ASN A 24 -24.29 -2.84 5.96
CA ASN A 24 -23.68 -4.06 6.51
C ASN A 24 -22.45 -4.56 5.72
N LEU A 25 -21.64 -3.64 5.19
CA LEU A 25 -20.48 -3.97 4.35
C LEU A 25 -19.55 -5.00 5.01
N LEU A 26 -19.25 -4.83 6.30
CA LEU A 26 -18.38 -5.72 7.05
C LEU A 26 -18.90 -7.17 7.03
N LEU A 27 -20.19 -7.38 7.36
CA LEU A 27 -20.79 -8.71 7.37
C LEU A 27 -20.85 -9.32 5.96
N LYS A 28 -21.18 -8.51 4.95
CA LYS A 28 -21.16 -8.96 3.54
C LYS A 28 -19.77 -9.43 3.12
N LEU A 29 -18.72 -8.69 3.48
CA LEU A 29 -17.33 -9.08 3.22
C LEU A 29 -16.97 -10.39 3.93
N ILE A 30 -17.31 -10.53 5.21
CA ILE A 30 -17.05 -11.74 5.99
C ILE A 30 -17.71 -12.96 5.33
N ILE A 31 -18.99 -12.88 4.97
CA ILE A 31 -19.72 -13.98 4.30
C ILE A 31 -19.08 -14.33 2.96
N LEU A 32 -18.66 -13.33 2.17
CA LEU A 32 -18.00 -13.56 0.89
C LEU A 32 -16.65 -14.28 1.08
N PHE A 33 -15.83 -13.82 2.02
CA PHE A 33 -14.55 -14.46 2.31
C PHE A 33 -14.72 -15.88 2.87
N MET A 34 -15.73 -16.14 3.69
CA MET A 34 -16.08 -17.51 4.11
C MET A 34 -16.34 -18.41 2.91
N ARG A 35 -17.13 -17.93 1.93
CA ARG A 35 -17.50 -18.70 0.73
C ARG A 35 -16.33 -18.93 -0.22
N ILE A 36 -15.45 -17.95 -0.38
CA ILE A 36 -14.25 -18.04 -1.24
C ILE A 36 -13.19 -18.92 -0.57
N ALA A 37 -12.88 -18.64 0.70
CA ALA A 37 -11.84 -19.35 1.44
C ALA A 37 -12.26 -20.74 1.92
N LYS A 38 -13.56 -21.06 1.90
CA LYS A 38 -14.16 -22.29 2.45
C LYS A 38 -13.91 -22.45 3.96
N MET A 39 -14.06 -21.33 4.68
CA MET A 39 -13.75 -21.23 6.12
C MET A 39 -14.98 -20.74 6.90
N SER A 40 -14.98 -21.03 8.21
CA SER A 40 -15.98 -20.51 9.14
C SER A 40 -15.83 -18.99 9.33
N MET A 41 -16.86 -18.34 9.88
CA MET A 41 -16.81 -16.91 10.20
C MET A 41 -15.69 -16.59 11.19
N GLU A 42 -15.54 -17.44 12.19
CA GLU A 42 -14.50 -17.35 13.21
C GLU A 42 -13.11 -17.41 12.60
N ASP A 43 -12.87 -18.39 11.72
CA ASP A 43 -11.56 -18.55 11.10
C ASP A 43 -11.21 -17.41 10.14
N VAL A 44 -12.18 -16.95 9.33
CA VAL A 44 -11.95 -15.83 8.40
C VAL A 44 -11.59 -14.56 9.16
N THR A 45 -12.28 -14.27 10.26
CA THR A 45 -12.07 -13.02 11.02
C THR A 45 -10.81 -13.02 11.87
N ARG A 46 -10.29 -14.20 12.24
CA ARG A 46 -9.09 -14.34 13.10
C ARG A 46 -7.81 -14.71 12.36
N GLN A 47 -7.91 -15.17 11.11
CA GLN A 47 -6.76 -15.58 10.31
C GLN A 47 -6.45 -14.60 9.18
N GLY A 48 -5.18 -14.48 8.82
CA GLY A 48 -4.75 -13.62 7.71
C GLY A 48 -5.04 -14.23 6.32
N ILE A 49 -4.98 -13.38 5.29
CA ILE A 49 -5.29 -13.74 3.89
C ILE A 49 -4.52 -14.94 3.34
N SER A 50 -3.29 -15.19 3.81
CA SER A 50 -2.52 -16.38 3.43
C SER A 50 -3.21 -17.69 3.82
N ASN A 51 -3.87 -17.72 4.98
CA ASN A 51 -4.62 -18.89 5.42
C ASN A 51 -5.91 -19.07 4.62
N TRP A 52 -6.55 -17.97 4.21
CA TRP A 52 -7.73 -18.02 3.34
C TRP A 52 -7.41 -18.68 2.00
N ILE A 53 -6.32 -18.25 1.36
CA ILE A 53 -5.85 -18.82 0.09
C ILE A 53 -5.42 -20.27 0.27
N ARG A 54 -4.70 -20.59 1.35
CA ARG A 54 -4.31 -21.97 1.68
C ARG A 54 -5.54 -22.88 1.76
N ASN A 55 -6.55 -22.47 2.52
CA ASN A 55 -7.72 -23.32 2.74
C ASN A 55 -8.56 -23.49 1.46
N MET A 56 -8.66 -22.46 0.63
CA MET A 56 -9.26 -22.57 -0.70
C MET A 56 -8.54 -23.63 -1.56
N LEU A 57 -7.20 -23.62 -1.59
CA LEU A 57 -6.42 -24.62 -2.32
C LEU A 57 -6.57 -26.02 -1.71
N TYR A 58 -6.53 -26.15 -0.38
CA TYR A 58 -6.69 -27.43 0.31
C TYR A 58 -8.07 -28.05 0.08
N TYR A 59 -9.11 -27.21 0.09
CA TYR A 59 -10.47 -27.65 -0.22
C TYR A 59 -10.53 -28.24 -1.64
N GLU A 60 -9.94 -27.57 -2.63
CA GLU A 60 -9.94 -28.05 -4.01
C GLU A 60 -9.07 -29.30 -4.21
N HIS A 61 -7.96 -29.43 -3.48
CA HIS A 61 -7.20 -30.69 -3.41
C HIS A 61 -8.07 -31.84 -2.93
N ARG A 62 -8.73 -31.69 -1.77
CA ARG A 62 -9.59 -32.73 -1.19
C ARG A 62 -10.76 -33.08 -2.11
N LYS A 63 -11.43 -32.07 -2.67
CA LYS A 63 -12.55 -32.24 -3.59
C LYS A 63 -12.15 -33.04 -4.85
N ARG A 64 -10.90 -32.89 -5.30
CA ARG A 64 -10.36 -33.58 -6.48
C ARG A 64 -9.66 -34.91 -6.15
N GLY A 65 -9.60 -35.30 -4.87
CA GLY A 65 -8.87 -36.48 -4.43
C GLY A 65 -7.35 -36.35 -4.59
N TYR A 66 -6.81 -35.14 -4.58
CA TYR A 66 -5.38 -34.89 -4.68
C TYR A 66 -4.71 -34.90 -3.31
N LEU A 67 -3.48 -35.41 -3.26
CA LEU A 67 -2.62 -35.29 -2.09
C LEU A 67 -2.17 -33.84 -1.93
N ILE A 68 -2.29 -33.32 -0.71
CA ILE A 68 -1.80 -31.99 -0.36
C ILE A 68 -0.32 -32.12 -0.01
N PRO A 69 0.60 -31.53 -0.80
CA PRO A 69 2.02 -31.64 -0.53
C PRO A 69 2.41 -30.83 0.70
N ARG A 70 3.41 -31.32 1.44
CA ARG A 70 4.07 -30.53 2.48
C ARG A 70 5.04 -29.54 1.86
N LYS A 71 5.37 -28.52 2.64
CA LYS A 71 6.30 -27.46 2.23
C LYS A 71 7.69 -27.99 1.88
N ASP A 72 8.21 -28.93 2.69
CA ASP A 72 9.51 -29.58 2.48
C ASP A 72 9.55 -30.36 1.15
N GLU A 73 8.46 -31.05 0.81
CA GLU A 73 8.35 -31.81 -0.44
C GLU A 73 8.36 -30.88 -1.67
N ILE A 74 7.65 -29.75 -1.61
CA ILE A 74 7.68 -28.75 -2.69
C ILE A 74 9.10 -28.22 -2.89
N ILE A 75 9.80 -27.87 -1.81
CA ILE A 75 11.17 -27.34 -1.90
C ILE A 75 12.12 -28.40 -2.47
N ALA A 76 12.03 -29.64 -1.98
CA ALA A 76 12.88 -30.74 -2.44
C ALA A 76 12.73 -31.02 -3.95
N VAL A 77 11.51 -30.96 -4.47
CA VAL A 77 11.22 -31.27 -5.88
C VAL A 77 11.43 -30.06 -6.80
N LYS A 78 11.05 -28.85 -6.34
CA LYS A 78 10.99 -27.65 -7.19
C LYS A 78 12.21 -26.75 -7.08
N GLY A 79 12.98 -26.89 -6.01
CA GLY A 79 14.15 -26.09 -5.71
C GLY A 79 13.83 -24.78 -4.99
N GLU A 80 14.89 -24.03 -4.70
CA GLU A 80 14.82 -22.69 -4.14
C GLU A 80 14.77 -21.60 -5.23
N ALA A 81 14.73 -20.33 -4.82
CA ALA A 81 14.84 -19.21 -5.74
C ALA A 81 16.24 -19.15 -6.37
N THR A 82 16.31 -18.83 -7.66
CA THR A 82 17.56 -18.84 -8.43
C THR A 82 18.14 -17.43 -8.65
N THR A 83 17.32 -16.39 -8.58
CA THR A 83 17.78 -14.98 -8.65
C THR A 83 18.19 -14.44 -7.29
N ALA A 84 19.37 -13.80 -7.24
CA ALA A 84 19.80 -13.08 -6.05
C ALA A 84 18.92 -11.84 -5.79
N ALA A 85 18.38 -11.71 -4.57
CA ALA A 85 17.67 -10.50 -4.17
C ALA A 85 18.63 -9.35 -3.86
N LYS A 86 18.31 -8.13 -4.34
CA LYS A 86 19.05 -6.90 -3.98
C LYS A 86 18.69 -6.33 -2.59
N ILE A 87 17.77 -6.96 -1.84
CA ILE A 87 17.24 -6.45 -0.55
C ILE A 87 17.45 -7.51 0.54
N LYS A 88 18.10 -7.12 1.66
CA LYS A 88 18.26 -7.98 2.85
C LYS A 88 16.90 -8.55 3.30
N GLY A 89 16.76 -9.88 3.27
CA GLY A 89 15.57 -10.61 3.75
C GLY A 89 14.57 -11.07 2.67
N LYS A 90 14.75 -10.72 1.39
CA LYS A 90 14.00 -11.34 0.28
C LYS A 90 14.89 -12.36 -0.44
N LYS A 91 14.31 -13.44 -0.98
CA LYS A 91 15.06 -14.52 -1.66
C LYS A 91 15.14 -14.38 -3.20
N TYR A 92 14.38 -13.47 -3.82
CA TYR A 92 14.33 -13.30 -5.29
C TYR A 92 14.17 -11.84 -5.73
N LEU A 93 14.45 -11.54 -7.00
CA LEU A 93 14.31 -10.19 -7.56
C LEU A 93 12.83 -9.76 -7.62
N GLY A 94 12.50 -8.59 -7.07
CA GLY A 94 11.13 -8.06 -7.06
C GLY A 94 10.67 -7.45 -8.40
N ALA A 95 9.53 -6.77 -8.39
CA ALA A 95 9.00 -6.07 -9.56
C ALA A 95 9.90 -4.92 -10.05
N ILE A 96 9.75 -4.53 -11.31
CA ILE A 96 10.44 -3.35 -11.86
C ILE A 96 9.86 -2.09 -11.24
N VAL A 97 10.76 -1.20 -10.84
CA VAL A 97 10.43 0.20 -10.54
C VAL A 97 11.48 1.01 -11.27
N LEU A 98 11.05 1.75 -12.30
CA LEU A 98 11.92 2.68 -13.01
C LEU A 98 12.40 3.76 -12.05
N LYS A 99 13.61 4.29 -12.27
CA LYS A 99 14.06 5.45 -11.50
C LYS A 99 13.20 6.64 -11.93
N PRO A 100 12.41 7.25 -11.04
CA PRO A 100 11.62 8.41 -11.43
C PRO A 100 12.57 9.57 -11.75
N PRO A 101 12.25 10.41 -12.73
CA PRO A 101 12.95 11.68 -12.90
C PRO A 101 12.69 12.57 -11.69
N ALA A 102 13.53 13.57 -11.47
CA ALA A 102 13.23 14.62 -10.51
C ALA A 102 12.48 15.77 -11.22
N GLY A 103 11.49 16.35 -10.56
CA GLY A 103 10.78 17.52 -11.06
C GLY A 103 9.27 17.37 -11.13
N VAL A 104 8.63 18.37 -11.74
CA VAL A 104 7.18 18.49 -11.90
C VAL A 104 6.78 18.21 -13.36
N TYR A 105 5.76 17.39 -13.53
CA TYR A 105 5.23 16.99 -14.83
C TYR A 105 3.73 17.24 -14.84
N PHE A 106 3.28 18.16 -15.70
CA PHE A 106 1.86 18.42 -15.93
C PHE A 106 1.28 17.41 -16.92
N ASN A 107 -0.02 17.16 -16.83
CA ASN A 107 -0.77 16.29 -17.74
C ASN A 107 -0.13 14.89 -17.92
N VAL A 108 -0.22 14.09 -16.87
CA VAL A 108 0.35 12.73 -16.85
C VAL A 108 -0.78 11.70 -16.75
N ALA A 109 -0.89 10.82 -17.74
CA ALA A 109 -1.77 9.66 -17.65
C ALA A 109 -1.08 8.49 -16.95
N VAL A 110 -1.84 7.77 -16.15
CA VAL A 110 -1.43 6.52 -15.51
C VAL A 110 -2.19 5.38 -16.16
N LEU A 111 -1.45 4.46 -16.76
CA LEU A 111 -1.99 3.17 -17.20
C LEU A 111 -1.61 2.11 -16.16
N ASP A 112 -2.59 1.34 -15.70
CA ASP A 112 -2.45 0.32 -14.66
C ASP A 112 -2.88 -1.03 -15.19
N PHE A 113 -2.10 -2.07 -14.88
CA PHE A 113 -2.49 -3.43 -15.20
C PHE A 113 -3.50 -3.94 -14.17
N THR A 114 -4.78 -3.98 -14.54
CA THR A 114 -5.91 -4.31 -13.63
C THR A 114 -5.72 -5.61 -12.82
N SER A 115 -4.95 -6.56 -13.35
CA SER A 115 -4.63 -7.85 -12.70
C SER A 115 -3.33 -8.46 -13.24
N LEU A 116 -2.23 -7.69 -13.32
CA LEU A 116 -0.97 -8.17 -13.91
C LEU A 116 -0.58 -9.59 -13.44
N TYR A 117 -0.38 -9.76 -12.13
CA TYR A 117 0.09 -11.04 -11.59
C TYR A 117 -0.93 -12.17 -11.71
N PRO A 118 -2.23 -11.99 -11.37
CA PRO A 118 -3.23 -13.02 -11.65
C PRO A 118 -3.33 -13.42 -13.13
N SER A 119 -3.25 -12.44 -14.05
CA SER A 119 -3.27 -12.71 -15.49
C SER A 119 -2.04 -13.52 -15.91
N ILE A 120 -0.84 -13.17 -15.42
CA ILE A 120 0.38 -13.95 -15.63
C ILE A 120 0.25 -15.37 -15.09
N VAL A 121 -0.26 -15.53 -13.87
CA VAL A 121 -0.45 -16.85 -13.23
C VAL A 121 -1.35 -17.74 -14.09
N LYS A 122 -2.44 -17.18 -14.63
CA LYS A 122 -3.36 -17.87 -15.54
C LYS A 122 -2.70 -18.19 -16.89
N THR A 123 -2.21 -17.17 -17.61
CA THR A 123 -1.77 -17.30 -19.02
C THR A 123 -0.48 -18.12 -19.15
N ARG A 124 0.39 -18.07 -18.14
CA ARG A 124 1.64 -18.84 -18.10
C ARG A 124 1.55 -20.12 -17.29
N ASN A 125 0.35 -20.51 -16.87
CA ASN A 125 0.09 -21.74 -16.11
C ASN A 125 0.96 -21.88 -14.84
N LEU A 126 1.20 -20.78 -14.11
CA LEU A 126 2.10 -20.81 -12.96
C LEU A 126 1.41 -21.45 -11.74
N SER A 127 1.97 -22.54 -11.27
CA SER A 127 1.45 -23.29 -10.11
C SER A 127 2.55 -24.18 -9.54
N TYR A 128 2.53 -24.42 -8.23
CA TYR A 128 3.56 -25.24 -7.56
C TYR A 128 3.56 -26.69 -8.04
N GLU A 129 2.45 -27.18 -8.59
CA GLU A 129 2.27 -28.52 -9.14
C GLU A 129 2.93 -28.71 -10.51
N VAL A 130 3.07 -27.63 -11.28
CA VAL A 130 3.41 -27.69 -12.72
C VAL A 130 4.68 -26.95 -13.11
N ILE A 131 5.17 -26.04 -12.25
CA ILE A 131 6.50 -25.48 -12.43
C ILE A 131 7.57 -26.55 -12.26
N ASN A 132 8.67 -26.45 -13.00
CA ASN A 132 9.79 -27.39 -12.97
C ASN A 132 9.29 -28.85 -12.98
N CYS A 133 8.40 -29.18 -13.92
CA CYS A 133 7.83 -30.52 -14.03
C CYS A 133 8.85 -31.51 -14.62
N HIS A 134 8.63 -32.80 -14.38
CA HIS A 134 9.56 -33.87 -14.81
C HIS A 134 9.50 -34.18 -16.32
N HIS A 135 8.51 -33.65 -17.03
CA HIS A 135 8.33 -33.85 -18.47
C HIS A 135 9.50 -33.23 -19.28
N PRO A 136 10.33 -34.03 -19.97
CA PRO A 136 11.49 -33.53 -20.71
C PRO A 136 11.11 -32.48 -21.77
N GLU A 137 10.01 -32.70 -22.48
CA GLU A 137 9.48 -31.81 -23.52
C GLU A 137 9.03 -30.44 -22.98
N CYS A 138 8.72 -30.34 -21.69
CA CYS A 138 8.33 -29.06 -21.09
C CYS A 138 9.55 -28.18 -20.75
N ARG A 139 10.78 -28.72 -20.79
CA ARG A 139 12.00 -27.95 -20.47
C ARG A 139 12.27 -26.83 -21.47
N SER A 140 11.73 -26.92 -22.69
CA SER A 140 11.81 -25.84 -23.69
C SER A 140 10.88 -24.68 -23.38
N ASN A 141 9.80 -24.89 -22.61
CA ASN A 141 8.85 -23.85 -22.20
C ASN A 141 9.39 -23.05 -21.01
N THR A 142 10.52 -22.39 -21.24
CA THR A 142 11.26 -21.62 -20.24
C THR A 142 10.61 -20.28 -19.94
N ILE A 143 10.88 -19.76 -18.74
CA ILE A 143 10.36 -18.49 -18.27
C ILE A 143 11.44 -17.42 -18.46
N PRO A 144 11.19 -16.36 -19.24
CA PRO A 144 12.19 -15.34 -19.54
C PRO A 144 12.84 -14.75 -18.27
N GLY A 145 14.17 -14.71 -18.26
CA GLY A 145 14.95 -14.16 -17.15
C GLY A 145 15.06 -15.08 -15.92
N THR A 146 14.74 -16.37 -16.05
CA THR A 146 14.91 -17.39 -15.00
C THR A 146 15.39 -18.72 -15.61
N SER A 147 15.80 -19.67 -14.78
CA SER A 147 16.10 -21.05 -15.21
C SER A 147 14.90 -22.00 -15.07
N HIS A 148 13.70 -21.47 -14.84
CA HIS A 148 12.49 -22.27 -14.61
C HIS A 148 11.70 -22.51 -15.89
N TRP A 149 10.94 -23.61 -15.91
CA TRP A 149 10.03 -23.96 -17.00
C TRP A 149 8.66 -24.37 -16.46
N VAL A 150 7.63 -24.31 -17.30
CA VAL A 150 6.26 -24.64 -16.92
C VAL A 150 5.72 -25.80 -17.76
N CYS A 151 4.97 -26.70 -17.12
CA CYS A 151 4.27 -27.78 -17.81
C CYS A 151 3.30 -27.26 -18.88
N THR A 152 3.40 -27.79 -20.10
CA THR A 152 2.45 -27.58 -21.20
C THR A 152 1.38 -28.67 -21.27
N LYS A 153 1.56 -29.80 -20.56
CA LYS A 153 0.67 -30.96 -20.59
C LYS A 153 -0.46 -30.95 -19.57
N ARG A 154 -0.27 -30.26 -18.44
CA ARG A 154 -1.23 -30.25 -17.32
C ARG A 154 -1.47 -28.83 -16.86
N GLN A 155 -2.74 -28.49 -16.61
CA GLN A 155 -3.11 -27.22 -16.00
C GLN A 155 -2.90 -27.29 -14.48
N GLY A 156 -2.20 -26.30 -13.92
CA GLY A 156 -1.97 -26.21 -12.48
C GLY A 156 -3.21 -25.73 -11.73
N LEU A 157 -3.41 -26.21 -10.51
CA LEU A 157 -4.60 -25.87 -9.71
C LEU A 157 -4.62 -24.38 -9.33
N THR A 158 -3.47 -23.81 -8.93
CA THR A 158 -3.37 -22.39 -8.61
C THR A 158 -3.68 -21.55 -9.84
N SER A 159 -3.06 -21.87 -10.99
CA SER A 159 -3.34 -21.20 -12.26
C SER A 159 -4.83 -21.21 -12.61
N MET A 160 -5.46 -22.38 -12.52
CA MET A 160 -6.88 -22.56 -12.80
C MET A 160 -7.75 -21.73 -11.86
N LEU A 161 -7.58 -21.86 -10.54
CA LEU A 161 -8.44 -21.20 -9.56
C LEU A 161 -8.27 -19.68 -9.57
N ILE A 162 -7.02 -19.19 -9.62
CA ILE A 162 -6.74 -17.76 -9.70
C ILE A 162 -7.22 -17.18 -11.03
N GLY A 163 -7.04 -17.91 -12.12
CA GLY A 163 -7.58 -17.55 -13.43
C GLY A 163 -9.10 -17.43 -13.43
N MET A 164 -9.80 -18.41 -12.87
CA MET A 164 -11.27 -18.37 -12.72
C MET A 164 -11.74 -17.18 -11.88
N LEU A 165 -11.12 -16.93 -10.72
CA LEU A 165 -11.47 -15.79 -9.87
C LEU A 165 -11.20 -14.45 -10.58
N ARG A 166 -10.12 -14.37 -11.36
CA ARG A 166 -9.79 -13.19 -12.18
C ARG A 166 -10.85 -12.97 -13.26
N ASP A 167 -11.24 -14.01 -13.98
CA ASP A 167 -12.22 -13.91 -15.08
C ASP A 167 -13.60 -13.53 -14.55
N ILE A 168 -14.06 -14.19 -13.49
CA ILE A 168 -15.33 -13.85 -12.83
C ILE A 168 -15.32 -12.39 -12.36
N ARG A 169 -14.21 -11.92 -11.80
CA ARG A 169 -14.08 -10.52 -11.40
C ARG A 169 -14.12 -9.58 -12.61
N ALA A 170 -13.26 -9.81 -13.60
CA ALA A 170 -13.01 -8.88 -14.70
C ALA A 170 -14.15 -8.85 -15.72
N LEU A 171 -14.70 -10.00 -16.08
CA LEU A 171 -15.73 -10.15 -17.12
C LEU A 171 -17.14 -9.93 -16.58
N TRP A 172 -17.38 -10.15 -15.29
CA TRP A 172 -18.73 -10.06 -14.70
C TRP A 172 -18.85 -8.97 -13.64
N PHE A 173 -18.22 -9.15 -12.47
CA PHE A 173 -18.50 -8.27 -11.33
C PHE A 173 -17.98 -6.84 -11.51
N LYS A 174 -16.86 -6.64 -12.22
CA LYS A 174 -16.32 -5.30 -12.51
C LYS A 174 -17.27 -4.49 -13.41
N PRO A 175 -17.72 -4.96 -14.59
CA PRO A 175 -18.75 -4.29 -15.39
C PRO A 175 -20.04 -4.06 -14.61
N MET A 176 -20.59 -5.10 -13.98
CA MET A 176 -21.87 -5.02 -13.27
C MET A 176 -21.83 -4.07 -12.05
N SER A 177 -20.67 -3.88 -11.42
CA SER A 177 -20.52 -2.90 -10.33
C SER A 177 -20.58 -1.44 -10.80
N LYS A 178 -20.34 -1.19 -12.09
CA LYS A 178 -20.34 0.14 -12.72
C LYS A 178 -21.61 0.44 -13.50
N ASP A 179 -22.39 -0.59 -13.82
CA ASP A 179 -23.63 -0.47 -14.59
C ASP A 179 -24.70 0.30 -13.80
N LYS A 180 -24.99 1.53 -14.24
CA LYS A 180 -25.96 2.44 -13.59
C LYS A 180 -27.41 2.06 -13.86
N SER A 181 -27.69 1.15 -14.78
CA SER A 181 -29.05 0.66 -15.07
C SER A 181 -29.57 -0.31 -13.99
N LEU A 182 -28.66 -0.91 -13.22
CA LEU A 182 -28.99 -1.83 -12.14
C LEU A 182 -29.49 -1.09 -10.90
N ASP A 183 -30.38 -1.77 -10.16
CA ASP A 183 -30.80 -1.35 -8.83
C ASP A 183 -29.59 -1.01 -7.93
N PRO A 184 -29.61 0.14 -7.21
CA PRO A 184 -28.49 0.57 -6.39
C PRO A 184 -28.03 -0.45 -5.34
N ALA A 185 -28.93 -1.22 -4.73
CA ALA A 185 -28.56 -2.22 -3.74
C ALA A 185 -27.86 -3.42 -4.41
N LYS A 186 -28.37 -3.88 -5.55
CA LYS A 186 -27.74 -4.95 -6.35
C LYS A 186 -26.36 -4.54 -6.88
N ARG A 187 -26.25 -3.33 -7.42
CA ARG A 187 -24.98 -2.74 -7.86
C ARG A 187 -23.98 -2.59 -6.71
N GLY A 188 -24.48 -2.19 -5.53
CA GLY A 188 -23.71 -2.15 -4.29
C GLY A 188 -23.13 -3.53 -3.94
N LEU A 189 -23.95 -4.58 -3.96
CA LEU A 189 -23.49 -5.95 -3.70
C LEU A 189 -22.42 -6.40 -4.72
N TYR A 190 -22.61 -6.13 -6.01
CA TYR A 190 -21.61 -6.44 -7.02
C TYR A 190 -20.30 -5.70 -6.81
N SER A 191 -20.34 -4.45 -6.35
CA SER A 191 -19.15 -3.71 -5.94
C SER A 191 -18.43 -4.38 -4.77
N VAL A 192 -19.17 -4.93 -3.78
CA VAL A 192 -18.55 -5.68 -2.68
C VAL A 192 -17.87 -6.95 -3.18
N VAL A 193 -18.52 -7.70 -4.08
CA VAL A 193 -17.94 -8.93 -4.65
C VAL A 193 -16.68 -8.62 -5.48
N GLU A 194 -16.73 -7.63 -6.36
CA GLU A 194 -15.58 -7.18 -7.17
C GLU A 194 -14.37 -6.85 -6.29
N LYS A 195 -14.57 -6.04 -5.25
CA LYS A 195 -13.52 -5.63 -4.31
C LYS A 195 -12.96 -6.82 -3.52
N SER A 196 -13.83 -7.75 -3.11
CA SER A 196 -13.42 -8.96 -2.37
C SER A 196 -12.52 -9.86 -3.23
N LEU A 197 -12.91 -10.06 -4.50
CA LEU A 197 -12.10 -10.82 -5.46
C LEU A 197 -10.76 -10.10 -5.71
N LYS A 198 -10.75 -8.78 -5.86
CA LYS A 198 -9.51 -7.99 -6.02
C LYS A 198 -8.52 -8.24 -4.87
N VAL A 199 -9.02 -8.26 -3.63
CA VAL A 199 -8.20 -8.51 -2.44
C VAL A 199 -7.54 -9.89 -2.48
N ILE A 200 -8.29 -10.94 -2.78
CA ILE A 200 -7.76 -12.32 -2.88
C ILE A 200 -6.75 -12.42 -4.02
N LEU A 201 -7.07 -11.89 -5.20
CA LEU A 201 -6.22 -11.95 -6.39
C LEU A 201 -4.87 -11.25 -6.16
N ASN A 202 -4.89 -10.05 -5.56
CA ASN A 202 -3.68 -9.29 -5.26
C ASN A 202 -2.78 -10.01 -4.24
N ALA A 203 -3.36 -10.76 -3.31
CA ALA A 203 -2.58 -11.53 -2.34
C ALA A 203 -2.05 -12.87 -2.90
N SER A 204 -2.73 -13.45 -3.89
CA SER A 204 -2.48 -14.82 -4.36
C SER A 204 -1.10 -15.05 -4.95
N TYR A 205 -0.49 -14.05 -5.60
CA TYR A 205 0.89 -14.20 -6.08
C TYR A 205 1.92 -14.09 -4.95
N GLY A 206 1.70 -13.19 -4.00
CA GLY A 206 2.67 -12.88 -2.95
C GLY A 206 2.82 -14.00 -1.93
N VAL A 207 1.75 -14.77 -1.68
CA VAL A 207 1.79 -15.87 -0.71
C VAL A 207 2.73 -16.99 -1.13
N MET A 208 2.91 -17.24 -2.43
CA MET A 208 3.84 -18.25 -2.94
C MET A 208 5.31 -17.93 -2.60
N GLY A 209 5.64 -16.65 -2.41
CA GLY A 209 6.96 -16.19 -2.00
C GLY A 209 7.15 -16.05 -0.48
N SER A 210 6.12 -16.34 0.32
CA SER A 210 6.17 -16.28 1.78
C SER A 210 6.63 -17.60 2.38
N THR A 211 7.73 -17.59 3.11
CA THR A 211 8.24 -18.79 3.81
C THR A 211 7.26 -19.36 4.83
N ASN A 212 6.30 -18.57 5.32
CA ASN A 212 5.28 -19.03 6.27
C ASN A 212 4.07 -19.68 5.58
N PHE A 213 4.00 -19.64 4.25
CA PHE A 213 2.92 -20.26 3.51
C PHE A 213 3.13 -21.77 3.37
N SER A 214 2.07 -22.55 3.63
CA SER A 214 2.15 -24.02 3.64
C SER A 214 2.47 -24.62 2.26
N LEU A 215 2.11 -23.92 1.18
CA LEU A 215 2.41 -24.30 -0.21
C LEU A 215 3.48 -23.36 -0.81
N TYR A 216 4.43 -22.91 0.02
CA TYR A 216 5.52 -22.02 -0.40
C TYR A 216 6.28 -22.61 -1.59
N CYS A 217 6.37 -21.85 -2.68
CA CYS A 217 7.03 -22.26 -3.90
C CYS A 217 7.80 -21.06 -4.50
N PRO A 218 9.08 -20.87 -4.11
CA PRO A 218 9.91 -19.77 -4.59
C PRO A 218 9.98 -19.68 -6.12
N PRO A 219 10.13 -20.79 -6.89
CA PRO A 219 10.12 -20.75 -8.34
C PRO A 219 8.88 -20.09 -8.94
N VAL A 220 7.69 -20.32 -8.37
CA VAL A 220 6.44 -19.70 -8.85
C VAL A 220 6.46 -18.20 -8.61
N ALA A 221 6.86 -17.77 -7.42
CA ALA A 221 6.93 -16.36 -7.06
C ALA A 221 7.95 -15.60 -7.90
N GLU A 222 9.13 -16.19 -8.06
CA GLU A 222 10.21 -15.69 -8.91
C GLU A 222 9.76 -15.55 -10.37
N SER A 223 9.20 -16.61 -10.93
CA SER A 223 8.70 -16.63 -12.31
C SER A 223 7.62 -15.59 -12.56
N THR A 224 6.69 -15.46 -11.60
CA THR A 224 5.61 -14.47 -11.67
C THR A 224 6.18 -13.05 -11.71
N THR A 225 7.18 -12.75 -10.87
CA THR A 225 7.84 -11.44 -10.93
C THR A 225 8.68 -11.24 -12.18
N ALA A 226 9.37 -12.28 -12.68
CA ALA A 226 10.18 -12.20 -13.90
C ALA A 226 9.32 -11.87 -15.12
N ILE A 227 8.17 -12.54 -15.25
CA ILE A 227 7.23 -12.27 -16.34
C ILE A 227 6.61 -10.88 -16.16
N GLY A 228 6.27 -10.46 -14.93
CA GLY A 228 5.78 -9.11 -14.67
C GLY A 228 6.77 -8.03 -15.10
N ARG A 229 8.06 -8.26 -14.84
CA ARG A 229 9.14 -7.39 -15.32
C ARG A 229 9.21 -7.36 -16.85
N TYR A 230 9.19 -8.54 -17.49
CA TYR A 230 9.19 -8.66 -18.94
C TYR A 230 8.03 -7.90 -19.60
N VAL A 231 6.82 -8.08 -19.08
CA VAL A 231 5.61 -7.39 -19.57
C VAL A 231 5.77 -5.88 -19.48
N ILE A 232 6.14 -5.35 -18.31
CA ILE A 232 6.31 -3.90 -18.12
C ILE A 232 7.38 -3.35 -19.06
N THR A 233 8.54 -4.02 -19.17
CA THR A 233 9.61 -3.59 -20.08
C THR A 233 9.14 -3.55 -21.52
N LYS A 234 8.44 -4.60 -21.99
CA LYS A 234 7.93 -4.65 -23.37
C LYS A 234 6.85 -3.60 -23.64
N THR A 235 5.98 -3.33 -22.67
CA THR A 235 5.00 -2.24 -22.77
C THR A 235 5.67 -0.87 -22.84
N ILE A 236 6.75 -0.63 -22.08
CA ILE A 236 7.53 0.61 -22.17
C ILE A 236 8.19 0.75 -23.54
N GLU A 237 8.82 -0.30 -24.04
CA GLU A 237 9.45 -0.31 -25.38
C GLU A 237 8.42 -0.01 -26.48
N LYS A 238 7.23 -0.65 -26.43
CA LYS A 238 6.15 -0.36 -27.37
C LYS A 238 5.66 1.08 -27.24
N ALA A 239 5.42 1.57 -26.02
CA ALA A 239 4.99 2.95 -25.78
C ALA A 239 5.98 3.94 -26.41
N GLN A 240 7.28 3.73 -26.20
CA GLN A 240 8.33 4.56 -26.80
C GLN A 240 8.31 4.49 -28.34
N SER A 241 8.09 3.31 -28.94
CA SER A 241 7.97 3.17 -30.40
C SER A 241 6.78 3.92 -31.00
N LEU A 242 5.71 4.12 -30.22
CA LEU A 242 4.56 4.95 -30.61
C LEU A 242 4.83 6.45 -30.43
N GLY A 243 5.96 6.82 -29.83
CA GLY A 243 6.27 8.19 -29.46
C GLY A 243 5.58 8.65 -28.17
N LEU A 244 5.16 7.73 -27.31
CA LEU A 244 4.66 8.03 -25.97
C LEU A 244 5.85 8.14 -24.99
N GLN A 245 5.93 9.26 -24.28
CA GLN A 245 7.00 9.49 -23.31
C GLN A 245 6.64 8.88 -21.94
N VAL A 246 7.17 7.68 -21.67
CA VAL A 246 7.05 7.06 -20.35
C VAL A 246 8.05 7.70 -19.38
N ILE A 247 7.53 8.41 -18.37
CA ILE A 247 8.36 9.11 -17.37
C ILE A 247 8.58 8.30 -16.08
N TYR A 248 7.67 7.38 -15.75
CA TYR A 248 7.79 6.54 -14.56
C TYR A 248 7.07 5.22 -14.74
N GLY A 249 7.47 4.21 -13.97
CA GLY A 249 6.81 2.92 -13.93
C GLY A 249 6.99 2.28 -12.56
N ASP A 250 5.89 1.86 -11.94
CA ASP A 250 5.86 1.22 -10.63
C ASP A 250 5.12 -0.09 -10.71
N THR A 251 5.82 -1.21 -10.50
CA THR A 251 5.34 -2.57 -10.16
C THR A 251 4.30 -3.22 -11.11
N ASP A 252 3.26 -2.49 -11.49
CA ASP A 252 2.05 -2.82 -12.25
C ASP A 252 1.45 -1.59 -12.98
N SER A 253 2.14 -0.45 -13.04
CA SER A 253 1.67 0.77 -13.71
C SER A 253 2.78 1.51 -14.46
N ILE A 254 2.41 2.28 -15.49
CA ILE A 254 3.27 3.18 -16.25
C ILE A 254 2.66 4.59 -16.34
N PHE A 255 3.52 5.60 -16.31
CA PHE A 255 3.16 7.01 -16.29
C PHE A 255 3.63 7.63 -17.60
N ILE A 256 2.70 8.21 -18.34
CA ILE A 256 2.93 8.76 -19.67
C ILE A 256 2.72 10.27 -19.61
N TYR A 257 3.76 11.02 -19.98
CA TYR A 257 3.73 12.48 -20.02
C TYR A 257 3.14 12.98 -21.33
N ASN A 258 2.23 13.96 -21.25
CA ASN A 258 1.54 14.57 -22.39
C ASN A 258 1.08 13.53 -23.44
N PRO A 259 0.27 12.54 -23.02
CA PRO A 259 -0.10 11.46 -23.92
C PRO A 259 -1.03 11.92 -25.03
N ASP A 260 -0.88 11.32 -26.20
CA ASP A 260 -1.91 11.28 -27.23
C ASP A 260 -2.86 10.11 -26.94
N GLN A 261 -4.14 10.41 -26.81
CA GLN A 261 -5.18 9.44 -26.45
C GLN A 261 -5.28 8.29 -27.47
N LYS A 262 -5.12 8.57 -28.77
CA LYS A 262 -5.20 7.51 -29.81
C LYS A 262 -4.06 6.51 -29.68
N LYS A 263 -2.87 7.00 -29.33
CA LYS A 263 -1.68 6.15 -29.12
C LYS A 263 -1.78 5.33 -27.84
N ILE A 264 -2.45 5.85 -26.82
CA ILE A 264 -2.77 5.05 -25.62
C ILE A 264 -3.68 3.88 -26.00
N GLU A 265 -4.72 4.12 -26.79
CA GLU A 265 -5.65 3.08 -27.23
C GLU A 265 -4.91 1.99 -28.02
N GLU A 266 -4.03 2.37 -28.95
CA GLU A 266 -3.18 1.41 -29.67
C GLU A 266 -2.27 0.60 -28.72
N LEU A 267 -1.68 1.24 -27.70
CA LEU A 267 -0.85 0.57 -26.72
C LEU A 267 -1.63 -0.45 -25.87
N VAL A 268 -2.87 -0.09 -25.49
CA VAL A 268 -3.77 -0.96 -24.72
C VAL A 268 -4.16 -2.19 -25.53
N GLU A 269 -4.57 -2.00 -26.79
CA GLU A 269 -4.92 -3.10 -27.70
C GLU A 269 -3.73 -4.03 -27.93
N TRP A 270 -2.53 -3.46 -28.15
CA TRP A 270 -1.31 -4.24 -28.31
C TRP A 270 -0.97 -5.06 -27.06
N ALA A 271 -1.11 -4.48 -25.86
CA ALA A 271 -0.83 -5.19 -24.61
C ALA A 271 -1.79 -6.38 -24.39
N GLU A 272 -3.06 -6.22 -24.76
CA GLU A 272 -4.06 -7.29 -24.69
C GLU A 272 -3.77 -8.39 -25.73
N GLN A 273 -3.44 -8.02 -26.97
CA GLN A 273 -3.22 -8.98 -28.06
C GLN A 273 -1.89 -9.74 -27.94
N GLU A 274 -0.79 -9.04 -27.70
CA GLU A 274 0.56 -9.62 -27.72
C GLU A 274 0.99 -10.18 -26.35
N LEU A 275 0.67 -9.47 -25.28
CA LEU A 275 1.10 -9.83 -23.93
C LEU A 275 0.03 -10.57 -23.11
N LYS A 276 -1.22 -10.61 -23.60
CA LYS A 276 -2.38 -11.25 -22.92
C LYS A 276 -2.60 -10.70 -21.51
N VAL A 277 -2.45 -9.40 -21.35
CA VAL A 277 -2.65 -8.67 -20.08
C VAL A 277 -3.56 -7.47 -20.30
N ASP A 278 -4.39 -7.16 -19.31
CA ASP A 278 -5.31 -6.02 -19.38
C ASP A 278 -4.60 -4.77 -18.86
N LEU A 279 -4.27 -3.86 -19.77
CA LEU A 279 -3.75 -2.53 -19.47
C LEU A 279 -4.92 -1.55 -19.53
N ASP A 280 -5.27 -0.95 -18.38
CA ASP A 280 -6.37 0.00 -18.31
C ASP A 280 -5.86 1.43 -18.12
N TYR A 281 -6.61 2.39 -18.67
CA TYR A 281 -6.48 3.79 -18.26
C TYR A 281 -7.03 3.95 -16.84
N ASP A 282 -6.16 4.20 -15.86
CA ASP A 282 -6.58 4.36 -14.46
C ASP A 282 -7.02 5.78 -14.17
N LYS A 283 -6.15 6.76 -14.46
CA LYS A 283 -6.36 8.16 -14.07
C LYS A 283 -5.44 9.12 -14.81
N THR A 284 -5.79 10.40 -14.72
CA THR A 284 -4.96 11.52 -15.16
C THR A 284 -4.57 12.37 -13.96
N TYR A 285 -3.28 12.63 -13.81
CA TYR A 285 -2.80 13.69 -12.95
C TYR A 285 -2.74 15.00 -13.71
N ARG A 286 -3.33 16.04 -13.14
CA ARG A 286 -3.13 17.42 -13.57
C ARG A 286 -1.64 17.76 -13.49
N PHE A 287 -0.99 17.38 -12.41
CA PHE A 287 0.46 17.32 -12.32
C PHE A 287 0.91 16.25 -11.33
N VAL A 288 2.13 15.77 -11.51
CA VAL A 288 2.81 14.88 -10.57
C VAL A 288 4.23 15.37 -10.34
N THR A 289 4.67 15.25 -9.10
CA THR A 289 6.00 15.63 -8.65
C THR A 289 6.74 14.43 -8.15
N PHE A 290 8.00 14.30 -8.57
CA PHE A 290 8.86 13.19 -8.23
C PHE A 290 10.11 13.70 -7.53
N SER A 291 10.48 13.07 -6.42
CA SER A 291 11.71 13.38 -5.67
C SER A 291 12.97 12.67 -6.21
N GLY A 292 12.84 11.89 -7.29
CA GLY A 292 13.90 10.99 -7.77
C GLY A 292 14.03 9.68 -6.97
N LEU A 293 13.29 9.53 -5.86
CA LEU A 293 13.22 8.30 -5.07
C LEU A 293 12.10 7.38 -5.53
N LYS A 294 12.36 6.07 -5.55
CA LYS A 294 11.36 5.06 -5.91
C LYS A 294 10.16 5.09 -4.94
N LYS A 295 8.94 4.97 -5.48
CA LYS A 295 7.69 4.96 -4.70
C LYS A 295 7.45 6.23 -3.86
N ASN A 296 8.04 7.34 -4.26
CA ASN A 296 7.88 8.64 -3.60
C ASN A 296 7.48 9.70 -4.63
N TYR A 297 6.19 10.03 -4.64
CA TYR A 297 5.63 11.06 -5.53
C TYR A 297 4.35 11.64 -4.95
N VAL A 298 4.03 12.86 -5.38
CA VAL A 298 2.76 13.53 -5.10
C VAL A 298 2.10 13.91 -6.42
N GLY A 299 0.93 13.34 -6.67
CA GLY A 299 0.12 13.58 -7.85
C GLY A 299 -1.20 14.25 -7.49
N VAL A 300 -1.58 15.28 -8.24
CA VAL A 300 -2.88 15.95 -8.09
C VAL A 300 -3.76 15.54 -9.25
N LEU A 301 -4.91 14.94 -8.95
CA LEU A 301 -5.90 14.50 -9.93
C LEU A 301 -6.60 15.70 -10.57
N THR A 302 -7.25 15.46 -11.71
CA THR A 302 -8.02 16.49 -12.42
C THR A 302 -9.11 17.13 -11.57
N ASN A 303 -9.71 16.36 -10.64
CA ASN A 303 -10.72 16.82 -9.69
C ASN A 303 -10.14 17.58 -8.46
N GLY A 304 -8.82 17.72 -8.34
CA GLY A 304 -8.14 18.39 -7.22
C GLY A 304 -7.77 17.48 -6.06
N ASP A 305 -8.13 16.19 -6.09
CA ASP A 305 -7.72 15.24 -5.06
C ASP A 305 -6.22 14.96 -5.15
N VAL A 306 -5.55 14.87 -4.01
CA VAL A 306 -4.10 14.65 -3.93
C VAL A 306 -3.80 13.19 -3.59
N ASP A 307 -3.17 12.47 -4.52
CA ASP A 307 -2.62 11.12 -4.34
C ASP A 307 -1.15 11.21 -3.91
N ILE A 308 -0.84 10.54 -2.82
CA ILE A 308 0.44 10.65 -2.13
C ILE A 308 0.97 9.24 -1.89
N LYS A 309 2.13 8.91 -2.48
CA LYS A 309 2.81 7.64 -2.26
C LYS A 309 4.11 7.83 -1.48
N GLY A 310 4.31 6.98 -0.47
CA GLY A 310 5.57 6.91 0.29
C GLY A 310 5.65 7.77 1.56
N LEU A 311 4.58 8.47 1.97
CA LEU A 311 4.64 9.43 3.08
C LEU A 311 4.16 8.93 4.45
N LEU A 312 4.72 9.54 5.50
CA LEU A 312 4.45 9.27 6.93
C LEU A 312 3.27 10.08 7.51
N GLY A 313 2.86 11.18 6.88
CA GLY A 313 1.92 12.17 7.43
C GLY A 313 0.53 11.63 7.78
N LYS A 314 0.14 10.47 7.26
CA LYS A 314 -1.19 9.85 7.48
C LYS A 314 -1.22 8.79 8.60
N LYS A 315 -0.13 8.59 9.36
CA LYS A 315 -0.14 7.60 10.45
C LYS A 315 -1.01 8.06 11.62
N ARG A 316 -1.78 7.13 12.21
CA ARG A 316 -2.72 7.39 13.32
C ARG A 316 -2.06 8.01 14.56
N ASN A 317 -0.75 7.78 14.74
CA ASN A 317 0.03 8.28 15.87
C ASN A 317 0.60 9.69 15.68
N THR A 318 0.38 10.34 14.53
CA THR A 318 0.85 11.71 14.28
C THR A 318 0.05 12.73 15.12
N PRO A 319 0.71 13.72 15.76
CA PRO A 319 0.05 14.80 16.48
C PRO A 319 -0.88 15.64 15.60
N ASP A 320 -1.88 16.26 16.22
CA ASP A 320 -2.93 16.98 15.49
C ASP A 320 -2.40 18.26 14.81
N PHE A 321 -1.40 18.93 15.37
CA PHE A 321 -0.78 20.10 14.71
C PHE A 321 -0.16 19.72 13.35
N LEU A 322 0.50 18.56 13.25
CA LEU A 322 1.06 18.07 11.98
C LEU A 322 -0.04 17.61 11.02
N LYS A 323 -1.11 16.99 11.53
CA LYS A 323 -2.26 16.64 10.68
C LYS A 323 -2.90 17.87 10.06
N LYS A 324 -3.11 18.95 10.84
CA LYS A 324 -3.65 20.22 10.34
C LYS A 324 -2.73 20.81 9.28
N ALA A 325 -1.44 20.95 9.58
CA ALA A 325 -0.45 21.44 8.63
C ALA A 325 -0.41 20.60 7.33
N PHE A 326 -0.50 19.28 7.45
CA PHE A 326 -0.53 18.39 6.29
C PHE A 326 -1.82 18.53 5.46
N LEU A 327 -2.97 18.74 6.10
CA LEU A 327 -4.23 19.00 5.41
C LEU A 327 -4.18 20.33 4.65
N ASP A 328 -3.65 21.38 5.26
CA ASP A 328 -3.53 22.68 4.60
C ASP A 328 -2.53 22.62 3.43
N PHE A 329 -1.43 21.90 3.60
CA PHE A 329 -0.50 21.56 2.53
C PHE A 329 -1.20 20.86 1.35
N VAL A 330 -2.02 19.83 1.62
CA VAL A 330 -2.80 19.12 0.60
C VAL A 330 -3.78 20.04 -0.12
N LYS A 331 -4.46 20.93 0.59
CA LYS A 331 -5.37 21.92 -0.02
C LYS A 331 -4.63 22.87 -0.96
N ILE A 332 -3.44 23.35 -0.57
CA ILE A 332 -2.64 24.25 -1.41
C ILE A 332 -2.29 23.55 -2.73
N LEU A 333 -1.84 22.29 -2.69
CA LEU A 333 -1.52 21.53 -3.90
C LEU A 333 -2.74 21.26 -4.78
N GLY A 334 -3.90 20.95 -4.19
CA GLY A 334 -5.14 20.71 -4.95
C GLY A 334 -5.60 21.90 -5.79
N GLN A 335 -5.20 23.12 -5.41
CA GLN A 335 -5.50 24.37 -6.10
C GLN A 335 -4.53 24.71 -7.23
N VAL A 336 -3.48 23.92 -7.46
CA VAL A 336 -2.50 24.20 -8.53
C VAL A 336 -3.08 23.74 -9.86
N HIS A 337 -3.25 24.66 -10.82
CA HIS A 337 -3.70 24.33 -12.18
C HIS A 337 -2.62 24.50 -13.23
N THR A 338 -1.77 25.52 -13.10
CA THR A 338 -0.72 25.84 -14.06
C THR A 338 0.69 25.80 -13.42
N PRO A 339 1.77 25.83 -14.22
CA PRO A 339 3.12 25.99 -13.71
C PRO A 339 3.30 27.24 -12.83
N GLU A 340 2.63 28.35 -13.16
CA GLU A 340 2.66 29.59 -12.37
C GLU A 340 1.95 29.41 -11.02
N ASP A 341 0.84 28.67 -10.98
CA ASP A 341 0.20 28.30 -9.72
C ASP A 341 1.11 27.44 -8.85
N PHE A 342 1.90 26.57 -9.47
CA PHE A 342 2.82 25.71 -8.76
C PHE A 342 3.91 26.50 -8.04
N GLU A 343 4.50 27.51 -8.69
CA GLU A 343 5.44 28.41 -8.02
C GLU A 343 4.76 29.20 -6.88
N ARG A 344 3.55 29.71 -7.09
CA ARG A 344 2.76 30.34 -6.01
C ARG A 344 2.47 29.38 -4.86
N ALA A 345 2.18 28.12 -5.16
CA ALA A 345 1.96 27.08 -4.16
C ALA A 345 3.24 26.77 -3.38
N LYS A 346 4.42 26.72 -4.02
CA LYS A 346 5.70 26.58 -3.31
C LYS A 346 5.90 27.72 -2.30
N HIS A 347 5.59 28.97 -2.68
CA HIS A 347 5.66 30.10 -1.75
C HIS A 347 4.69 29.92 -0.56
N LYS A 348 3.42 29.61 -0.80
CA LYS A 348 2.44 29.35 0.26
C LYS A 348 2.84 28.19 1.19
N ILE A 349 3.44 27.14 0.63
CA ILE A 349 3.92 25.97 1.38
C ILE A 349 5.11 26.35 2.26
N ARG A 350 6.04 27.17 1.75
CA ARG A 350 7.16 27.70 2.57
C ARG A 350 6.63 28.56 3.72
N GLU A 351 5.66 29.43 3.45
CA GLU A 351 5.01 30.24 4.49
C GLU A 351 4.29 29.40 5.54
N LEU A 352 3.55 28.36 5.11
CA LEU A 352 2.88 27.42 6.02
C LEU A 352 3.89 26.70 6.92
N ALA A 353 4.97 26.18 6.34
CA ALA A 353 6.02 25.50 7.10
C ALA A 353 6.71 26.46 8.10
N ARG A 354 6.94 27.71 7.70
CA ARG A 354 7.48 28.77 8.56
C ARG A 354 6.52 29.11 9.71
N ASP A 355 5.23 29.31 9.45
CA ASP A 355 4.23 29.60 10.49
C ASP A 355 4.17 28.47 11.52
N VAL A 356 4.12 27.21 11.06
CA VAL A 356 4.11 26.05 11.97
C VAL A 356 5.38 25.98 12.81
N TYR A 357 6.54 26.26 12.20
CA TYR A 357 7.82 26.32 12.91
C TYR A 357 7.86 27.46 13.94
N GLU A 358 7.42 28.66 13.59
CA GLU A 358 7.38 29.82 14.49
C GLU A 358 6.42 29.59 15.66
N ARG A 359 5.24 29.02 15.40
CA ARG A 359 4.31 28.64 16.45
C ARG A 359 4.91 27.61 17.42
N LEU A 360 5.70 26.66 16.91
CA LEU A 360 6.36 25.65 17.75
C LEU A 360 7.42 26.30 18.63
N ARG A 361 8.25 27.18 18.04
CA ARG A 361 9.31 27.92 18.75
C ARG A 361 8.75 28.86 19.81
N ASN A 362 7.65 29.54 19.50
CA ASN A 362 6.94 30.46 20.39
C ASN A 362 5.97 29.74 21.36
N LYS A 363 5.93 28.40 21.36
CA LYS A 363 5.05 27.56 22.21
C LYS A 363 3.56 27.93 22.11
N ARG A 364 3.09 28.34 20.93
CA ARG A 364 1.68 28.69 20.64
C ARG A 364 0.85 27.47 20.23
N TYR A 365 0.80 26.46 21.10
CA TYR A 365 0.05 25.21 20.90
C TYR A 365 -0.51 24.67 22.22
N SER A 366 -1.58 23.88 22.18
CA SER A 366 -1.98 23.10 23.35
C SER A 366 -1.21 21.78 23.46
N LEU A 367 -1.16 21.20 24.66
CA LEU A 367 -0.58 19.86 24.85
C LEU A 367 -1.35 18.79 24.06
N ASP A 368 -2.65 18.97 23.88
CA ASP A 368 -3.48 18.09 23.06
C ASP A 368 -3.10 18.14 21.58
N GLU A 369 -2.77 19.32 21.05
CA GLU A 369 -2.32 19.46 19.66
C GLU A 369 -0.98 18.76 19.42
N LEU A 370 -0.10 18.74 20.43
CA LEU A 370 1.22 18.10 20.41
C LEU A 370 1.21 16.62 20.82
N ALA A 371 0.07 16.08 21.26
CA ALA A 371 -0.01 14.75 21.83
C ALA A 371 0.15 13.66 20.76
N PHE A 372 1.06 12.72 21.01
CA PHE A 372 1.10 11.43 20.32
C PHE A 372 0.10 10.49 21.00
N ALA A 373 -0.66 9.73 20.20
CA ALA A 373 -1.60 8.73 20.71
C ALA A 373 -1.17 7.33 20.25
N MET A 374 -0.91 6.44 21.21
CA MET A 374 -0.50 5.06 20.94
C MET A 374 -1.22 4.07 21.86
N MET A 375 -1.66 2.95 21.30
CA MET A 375 -2.30 1.86 22.04
C MET A 375 -1.25 0.94 22.66
N LEU A 376 -1.48 0.50 23.90
CA LEU A 376 -0.70 -0.57 24.52
C LEU A 376 -1.17 -1.92 24.00
N SER A 377 -0.25 -2.70 23.44
CA SER A 377 -0.51 -4.08 23.00
C SER A 377 -0.27 -5.13 24.08
N LYS A 378 0.40 -4.75 25.18
CA LYS A 378 0.69 -5.58 26.34
C LYS A 378 0.60 -4.72 27.60
N HIS A 379 0.57 -5.36 28.77
CA HIS A 379 0.65 -4.64 30.03
C HIS A 379 2.02 -3.93 30.13
N PRO A 380 2.12 -2.67 30.64
CA PRO A 380 3.38 -1.92 30.68
C PRO A 380 4.56 -2.63 31.35
N SER A 381 4.29 -3.55 32.28
CA SER A 381 5.31 -4.38 32.95
C SER A 381 5.92 -5.46 32.06
N HIS A 382 5.24 -5.90 30.99
CA HIS A 382 5.68 -7.00 30.11
C HIS A 382 6.45 -6.53 28.88
N TYR A 383 6.72 -5.23 28.75
CA TYR A 383 7.54 -4.69 27.67
C TYR A 383 9.02 -4.82 28.02
N ALA A 384 9.76 -5.61 27.22
CA ALA A 384 11.22 -5.71 27.33
C ALA A 384 11.93 -4.39 27.00
N VAL A 385 11.38 -3.61 26.05
CA VAL A 385 11.92 -2.31 25.65
C VAL A 385 10.96 -1.19 26.05
N LEU A 386 11.47 -0.21 26.80
CA LEU A 386 10.72 0.97 27.23
C LEU A 386 10.56 1.98 26.09
N SER A 387 9.64 1.69 25.19
CA SER A 387 9.19 2.63 24.15
C SER A 387 8.54 3.89 24.77
N GLN A 388 8.40 4.96 23.99
CA GLN A 388 7.88 6.26 24.46
C GLN A 388 6.49 6.16 25.12
N HIS A 389 5.56 5.43 24.50
CA HIS A 389 4.22 5.26 25.05
C HIS A 389 4.21 4.37 26.31
N VAL A 390 5.12 3.40 26.43
CA VAL A 390 5.28 2.57 27.64
C VAL A 390 5.86 3.38 28.80
N LYS A 391 6.85 4.25 28.54
CA LYS A 391 7.39 5.18 29.54
C LYS A 391 6.29 6.11 30.08
N ALA A 392 5.48 6.68 29.19
CA ALA A 392 4.33 7.50 29.58
C ALA A 392 3.28 6.69 30.37
N ALA A 393 2.99 5.45 29.96
CA ALA A 393 2.07 4.57 30.70
C ALA A 393 2.56 4.29 32.13
N LYS A 394 3.85 3.95 32.30
CA LYS A 394 4.44 3.71 33.63
C LYS A 394 4.36 4.95 34.53
N LEU A 395 4.53 6.15 33.97
CA LEU A 395 4.32 7.39 34.71
C LEU A 395 2.87 7.50 35.19
N LEU A 396 1.88 7.26 34.33
CA LEU A 396 0.47 7.28 34.74
C LEU A 396 0.15 6.22 35.82
N MET A 397 0.73 5.02 35.74
CA MET A 397 0.56 3.97 36.76
C MET A 397 1.12 4.38 38.12
N ALA A 398 2.25 5.09 38.16
CA ALA A 398 2.81 5.62 39.41
C ALA A 398 1.86 6.61 40.12
N TYR A 399 0.99 7.28 39.34
CA TYR A 399 -0.08 8.15 39.86
C TYR A 399 -1.42 7.41 40.07
N LYS A 400 -1.38 6.09 40.29
CA LYS A 400 -2.53 5.22 40.61
C LYS A 400 -3.66 5.26 39.56
N LYS A 401 -3.33 5.44 38.27
CA LYS A 401 -4.27 5.16 37.19
C LYS A 401 -4.18 3.70 36.77
N ASP A 402 -5.32 3.02 36.76
CA ASP A 402 -5.46 1.71 36.14
C ASP A 402 -5.28 1.83 34.63
N ILE A 403 -4.26 1.14 34.12
CA ILE A 403 -3.93 1.10 32.70
C ILE A 403 -3.80 -0.36 32.29
N ASP A 404 -4.69 -0.79 31.42
CA ASP A 404 -4.71 -2.15 30.92
C ASP A 404 -4.33 -2.23 29.42
N VAL A 405 -4.13 -3.45 28.94
CA VAL A 405 -3.93 -3.77 27.53
C VAL A 405 -5.06 -3.16 26.69
N GLY A 406 -4.71 -2.52 25.58
CA GLY A 406 -5.66 -1.81 24.72
C GLY A 406 -5.84 -0.33 25.06
N SER A 407 -5.36 0.13 26.22
CA SER A 407 -5.44 1.55 26.59
C SER A 407 -4.68 2.44 25.61
N ILE A 408 -5.29 3.57 25.23
CA ILE A 408 -4.66 4.60 24.39
C ILE A 408 -3.92 5.59 25.28
N ILE A 409 -2.59 5.62 25.18
CA ILE A 409 -1.73 6.52 25.91
C ILE A 409 -1.47 7.77 25.07
N ARG A 410 -1.89 8.92 25.60
CA ARG A 410 -1.62 10.25 25.04
C ARG A 410 -0.43 10.87 25.76
N PHE A 411 0.63 11.21 25.02
CA PHE A 411 1.86 11.75 25.60
C PHE A 411 2.52 12.81 24.71
N VAL A 412 3.29 13.70 25.33
CA VAL A 412 4.13 14.70 24.67
C VAL A 412 5.60 14.40 24.90
N LYS A 413 6.47 14.87 24.01
CA LYS A 413 7.92 14.80 24.19
C LYS A 413 8.41 15.99 25.01
N VAL A 414 9.14 15.72 26.06
CA VAL A 414 9.63 16.73 27.00
C VAL A 414 11.15 16.69 27.12
N LYS A 415 11.74 17.79 27.59
CA LYS A 415 13.17 17.86 27.90
C LYS A 415 13.47 17.04 29.17
N GLY A 416 14.67 16.47 29.24
CA GLY A 416 15.13 15.69 30.39
C GLY A 416 14.59 14.25 30.43
N SER A 417 15.00 13.47 31.43
CA SER A 417 14.53 12.09 31.62
C SER A 417 13.11 12.08 32.19
N PRO A 418 12.16 11.25 31.68
CA PRO A 418 12.35 10.11 30.77
C PRO A 418 12.18 10.43 29.27
N GLY A 419 12.13 11.71 28.89
CA GLY A 419 12.03 12.22 27.52
C GLY A 419 10.60 12.34 26.98
N VAL A 420 9.61 11.87 27.76
CA VAL A 420 8.18 11.90 27.43
C VAL A 420 7.35 12.02 28.70
N LYS A 421 6.20 12.70 28.61
CA LYS A 421 5.22 12.77 29.70
C LYS A 421 3.80 12.58 29.16
N PRO A 422 2.93 11.90 29.92
CA PRO A 422 1.49 11.91 29.65
C PRO A 422 0.95 13.33 29.61
N ILE A 423 -0.06 13.59 28.78
CA ILE A 423 -0.64 14.95 28.66
C ILE A 423 -1.15 15.49 30.00
N GLN A 424 -1.63 14.62 30.89
CA GLN A 424 -2.19 15.00 32.19
C GLN A 424 -1.11 15.40 33.21
N LEU A 425 0.15 15.05 32.96
CA LEU A 425 1.28 15.30 33.85
C LEU A 425 2.32 16.26 33.23
N ALA A 426 2.12 16.64 31.98
CA ALA A 426 3.03 17.52 31.25
C ALA A 426 2.61 18.97 31.40
N ARG A 427 3.59 19.87 31.36
CA ARG A 427 3.34 21.30 31.13
C ARG A 427 3.95 21.75 29.82
N ILE A 428 3.43 22.84 29.27
CA ILE A 428 3.87 23.35 27.96
C ILE A 428 5.32 23.85 27.98
N ASP A 429 5.81 24.34 29.13
CA ASP A 429 7.18 24.81 29.31
C ASP A 429 8.20 23.68 29.13
N GLU A 430 7.82 22.46 29.49
CA GLU A 430 8.67 21.25 29.48
C GLU A 430 8.83 20.64 28.09
N VAL A 431 8.00 21.02 27.12
CA VAL A 431 7.99 20.47 25.77
C VAL A 431 9.34 20.64 25.08
N ASP A 432 9.85 19.55 24.51
CA ASP A 432 11.07 19.57 23.69
C ASP A 432 10.73 19.94 22.25
N VAL A 433 10.70 21.25 21.98
CA VAL A 433 10.39 21.82 20.67
C VAL A 433 11.26 21.21 19.56
N ASN A 434 12.55 20.95 19.80
CA ASN A 434 13.46 20.43 18.77
C ASN A 434 13.00 19.05 18.27
N LYS A 435 12.51 18.19 19.16
CA LYS A 435 11.95 16.88 18.78
C LYS A 435 10.69 16.97 17.94
N TYR A 436 9.94 18.07 18.05
CA TYR A 436 8.76 18.34 17.22
C TYR A 436 9.16 18.95 15.88
N VAL A 437 10.19 19.79 15.85
CA VAL A 437 10.79 20.29 14.60
C VAL A 437 11.40 19.15 13.78
N ASP A 438 12.09 18.19 14.40
CA ASP A 438 12.60 16.99 13.73
C ASP A 438 11.46 16.18 13.07
N HIS A 439 10.32 16.09 13.75
CA HIS A 439 9.13 15.41 13.22
C HIS A 439 8.47 16.21 12.10
N LEU A 440 8.44 17.53 12.20
CA LEU A 440 7.99 18.43 11.14
C LEU A 440 8.87 18.23 9.89
N ARG A 441 10.21 18.28 10.06
CA ARG A 441 11.17 17.98 9.00
C ARG A 441 10.89 16.61 8.39
N THR A 442 10.92 15.54 9.18
CA THR A 442 10.69 14.18 8.66
C THR A 442 9.35 14.02 7.93
N THR A 443 8.32 14.73 8.36
CA THR A 443 6.98 14.67 7.75
C THR A 443 6.92 15.38 6.41
N PHE A 444 7.56 16.55 6.31
CA PHE A 444 7.47 17.42 5.14
C PHE A 444 8.65 17.31 4.18
N GLU A 445 9.84 16.94 4.64
CA GLU A 445 11.08 16.85 3.87
C GLU A 445 10.89 16.02 2.60
N GLN A 446 10.34 14.80 2.71
CA GLN A 446 10.09 13.96 1.54
C GLN A 446 9.22 14.63 0.48
N VAL A 447 8.27 15.47 0.91
CA VAL A 447 7.36 16.19 0.02
C VAL A 447 7.99 17.44 -0.54
N LEU A 448 8.64 18.21 0.32
CA LEU A 448 9.34 19.42 -0.05
C LEU A 448 10.45 19.08 -1.04
N THR A 449 11.20 18.00 -0.82
CA THR A 449 12.16 17.46 -1.80
C THR A 449 11.49 17.13 -3.13
N ALA A 450 10.30 16.51 -3.14
CA ALA A 450 9.55 16.27 -4.38
C ALA A 450 9.14 17.57 -5.08
N LEU A 451 8.90 18.64 -4.32
CA LEU A 451 8.59 19.98 -4.82
C LEU A 451 9.85 20.81 -5.15
N GLY A 452 11.06 20.29 -4.91
CA GLY A 452 12.32 21.04 -5.06
C GLY A 452 12.51 22.15 -4.03
N ILE A 453 11.98 21.97 -2.82
CA ILE A 453 12.10 22.89 -1.68
C ILE A 453 12.99 22.23 -0.62
N ASP A 454 14.04 22.92 -0.19
CA ASP A 454 14.83 22.51 0.97
C ASP A 454 14.15 22.97 2.26
N PHE A 455 14.05 22.07 3.25
CA PHE A 455 13.51 22.41 4.56
C PHE A 455 14.44 23.37 5.32
N ASP A 456 15.75 23.28 5.13
CA ASP A 456 16.70 24.12 5.84
C ASP A 456 16.68 25.59 5.34
N GLU A 457 16.34 25.81 4.07
CA GLU A 457 16.02 27.15 3.54
C GLU A 457 14.84 27.79 4.28
N ILE A 458 13.82 27.00 4.65
CA ILE A 458 12.64 27.49 5.37
C ILE A 458 12.99 27.90 6.79
N LEU A 459 13.95 27.20 7.42
CA LEU A 459 14.41 27.49 8.78
C LEU A 459 15.33 28.72 8.88
N GLY A 460 15.75 29.30 7.73
CA GLY A 460 16.71 30.40 7.69
C GLY A 460 18.15 29.98 8.02
N ASN A 461 18.42 28.68 8.11
CA ASN A 461 19.76 28.14 8.27
C ASN A 461 20.37 27.97 6.88
N ARG A 462 21.04 29.02 6.36
CA ARG A 462 21.92 28.82 5.21
C ARG A 462 23.03 27.86 5.64
N SER A 463 22.98 26.62 5.14
CA SER A 463 24.16 25.77 5.14
C SER A 463 25.22 26.46 4.29
N ILE A 464 26.43 26.61 4.82
CA ILE A 464 27.61 27.17 4.12
C ILE A 464 27.89 26.45 2.77
N THR A 465 27.35 25.25 2.58
CA THR A 465 27.48 24.50 1.32
C THR A 465 26.64 25.07 0.15
N SER A 466 25.61 25.88 0.40
CA SER A 466 24.79 26.47 -0.69
C SER A 466 25.45 27.66 -1.39
N PHE A 467 26.62 28.10 -0.93
CA PHE A 467 27.39 29.19 -1.55
C PHE A 467 28.35 28.70 -2.65
N PHE A 468 28.54 27.38 -2.79
CA PHE A 468 29.56 26.78 -3.66
C PHE A 468 29.02 25.81 -4.72
N SER A 469 27.72 25.82 -5.01
CA SER A 469 27.08 24.94 -6.00
C SER A 469 26.31 25.71 -7.06
#